data_AF-A0A3D0C9D7-F1
#
_entry.id   AF-A0A3D0C9D7-F1
#
_cell.length_a   1.000
_cell.length_b   1.000
_cell.length_c   1.000
_cell.angle_alpha   90.00
_cell.angle_beta   90.00
_cell.angle_gamma   90.00
#
_symmetry.space_group_name_H-M   'P 1'
#
loop_
_entity.id
_entity.type
_entity.pdbx_description
1 polymer ?
#
loop_
_entity_poly.entity_id
_entity_poly.type
_entity_poly.pdbx_seq_one_letter_code
_entity_poly.pdbx_strand_id
1 'polypeptide(L)'
;MKNFKLSKIISNYFYKVGIVAHFIAIIFILLAMVVSGYIYNKYDLPANVFFQRAATSLANESSPILRKASIPLNYLARVLNSQQQQVNYHFVYNRSVVGASSTNSIFTSKTEMFENNTILSSFYRRLVTFEQTKLRTIRVNTSEELLNAIKQAEPGDDIVISAGRYQISQRQIYLKQNGTVLAPIRLRAENFDDVTITLDTLEGFVMMGDYWIVENLKITGDCATNQQCEHAIHIVGAQQLIIRNNELTNFNSIVKANANGWVGNREFPDNILFEHNSLYNETSRQTNTSVTLIDVVTGSNWVIRKNFIANNSKHGSDYVSYAVFLKGNGDNGLIEQNIIDCEWSLSNDSYTRVGISLGGGGTGEKYCRGGGCPVEHSNGTIRNNLVTNCSQDVGIYLNKAQNTQITHNTLLNTSGVDVRFKESSAIITNNIISSHIRTRNGGSMKLNNNIIEFDKDIDGTYPSVMSQSQFDLCGFSRFKFSSIGAITNECQKKLALKITSP
;
A
#
# COMPACT_ATOMS: atom_id res chain seq x y z
N MET A 1 -49.59 12.14 63.89
CA MET A 1 -49.81 10.97 63.00
C MET A 1 -49.87 11.27 61.49
N LYS A 2 -50.06 12.52 61.00
CA LYS A 2 -50.09 12.81 59.54
C LYS A 2 -48.71 12.75 58.84
N ASN A 3 -47.62 13.15 59.49
CA ASN A 3 -46.28 13.19 58.87
C ASN A 3 -45.68 11.79 58.58
N PHE A 4 -46.09 10.75 59.32
CA PHE A 4 -45.58 9.39 59.16
C PHE A 4 -46.12 8.68 57.90
N LYS A 5 -47.35 9.01 57.48
CA LYS A 5 -47.95 8.48 56.24
C LYS A 5 -47.28 9.05 54.99
N LEU A 6 -46.96 10.34 54.99
CA LEU A 6 -46.32 11.01 53.84
C LEU A 6 -44.88 10.50 53.62
N SER A 7 -44.10 10.34 54.70
CA SER A 7 -42.76 9.75 54.65
C SER A 7 -42.76 8.33 54.05
N LYS A 8 -43.70 7.48 54.45
CA LYS A 8 -43.83 6.11 53.93
C LYS A 8 -44.21 6.07 52.44
N ILE A 9 -45.04 7.01 51.99
CA ILE A 9 -45.41 7.14 50.57
C ILE A 9 -44.20 7.59 49.73
N ILE A 10 -43.46 8.59 50.20
CA ILE A 10 -42.25 9.10 49.52
C ILE A 10 -41.17 8.02 49.44
N SER A 11 -40.89 7.31 50.54
CA SER A 11 -39.92 6.21 50.56
C SER A 11 -40.32 5.08 49.61
N ASN A 12 -41.60 4.68 49.58
CA ASN A 12 -42.09 3.65 48.68
C ASN A 12 -42.04 4.09 47.20
N TYR A 13 -42.28 5.38 46.92
CA TYR A 13 -42.11 5.94 45.58
C TYR A 13 -40.65 5.85 45.11
N PHE A 14 -39.69 6.33 45.91
CA PHE A 14 -38.26 6.25 45.56
C PHE A 14 -37.75 4.81 45.46
N TYR A 15 -38.26 3.89 46.29
CA TYR A 15 -37.94 2.46 46.19
C TYR A 15 -38.45 1.86 44.87
N LYS A 16 -39.71 2.10 44.50
CA LYS A 16 -40.29 1.60 43.24
C LYS A 16 -39.63 2.22 42.01
N VAL A 17 -39.41 3.53 42.02
CA VAL A 17 -38.70 4.24 40.94
C VAL A 17 -37.26 3.75 40.85
N GLY A 18 -36.59 3.53 41.99
CA GLY A 18 -35.27 2.93 42.07
C GLY A 18 -35.24 1.55 41.43
N ILE A 19 -36.16 0.65 41.79
CA ILE A 19 -36.28 -0.68 41.18
C ILE A 19 -36.47 -0.57 39.66
N VAL A 20 -37.43 0.26 39.21
CA VAL A 20 -37.70 0.45 37.78
C VAL A 20 -36.46 0.99 37.06
N ALA A 21 -35.75 1.96 37.64
CA ALA A 21 -34.51 2.49 37.06
C ALA A 21 -33.41 1.43 36.95
N HIS A 22 -33.24 0.55 37.95
CA HIS A 22 -32.28 -0.56 37.88
C HIS A 22 -32.69 -1.61 36.84
N PHE A 23 -33.98 -1.96 36.75
CA PHE A 23 -34.48 -2.86 35.70
C PHE A 23 -34.23 -2.29 34.30
N ILE A 24 -34.52 -1.00 34.10
CA ILE A 24 -34.25 -0.31 32.84
C ILE A 24 -32.74 -0.34 32.53
N ALA A 25 -31.88 -0.06 33.50
CA ALA A 25 -30.43 -0.12 33.32
C ALA A 25 -29.92 -1.53 32.95
N ILE A 26 -30.44 -2.59 33.60
CA ILE A 26 -30.11 -3.98 33.27
C ILE A 26 -30.55 -4.32 31.85
N ILE A 27 -31.76 -3.92 31.45
CA ILE A 27 -32.24 -4.11 30.07
C ILE A 27 -31.32 -3.41 29.07
N PHE A 28 -30.90 -2.17 29.35
CA PHE A 28 -29.95 -1.46 28.49
C PHE A 28 -28.60 -2.17 28.41
N ILE A 29 -28.08 -2.72 29.51
CA ILE A 29 -26.82 -3.48 29.52
C ILE A 29 -26.96 -4.76 28.69
N LEU A 30 -28.04 -5.52 28.87
CA LEU A 30 -28.28 -6.75 28.12
C LEU A 30 -28.46 -6.46 26.62
N LEU A 31 -29.23 -5.43 26.28
CA LEU A 31 -29.38 -4.98 24.91
C LEU A 31 -28.04 -4.55 24.33
N ALA A 32 -27.24 -3.79 25.08
CA ALA A 32 -25.90 -3.39 24.67
C ALA A 32 -24.97 -4.60 24.46
N MET A 33 -25.04 -5.63 25.30
CA MET A 33 -24.27 -6.87 25.11
C MET A 33 -24.70 -7.63 23.85
N VAL A 34 -26.01 -7.77 23.62
CA VAL A 34 -26.55 -8.41 22.41
C VAL A 34 -26.15 -7.63 21.16
N VAL A 35 -26.30 -6.31 21.17
CA VAL A 35 -25.89 -5.43 20.08
C VAL A 35 -24.37 -5.51 19.87
N SER A 36 -23.57 -5.51 20.94
CA SER A 36 -22.11 -5.63 20.85
C SER A 36 -21.69 -6.98 20.26
N GLY A 37 -22.31 -8.09 20.68
CA GLY A 37 -22.06 -9.41 20.12
C GLY A 37 -22.46 -9.49 18.65
N TYR A 38 -23.61 -8.93 18.28
CA TYR A 38 -24.04 -8.81 16.89
C TYR A 38 -23.07 -7.98 16.04
N ILE A 39 -22.61 -6.84 16.56
CA ILE A 39 -21.62 -5.98 15.90
C ILE A 39 -20.30 -6.75 15.73
N TYR A 40 -19.77 -7.36 16.79
CA TYR A 40 -18.53 -8.14 16.74
C TYR A 40 -18.57 -9.23 15.68
N ASN A 41 -19.63 -10.06 15.68
CA ASN A 41 -19.83 -11.14 14.72
C ASN A 41 -19.95 -10.64 13.28
N LYS A 42 -20.39 -9.40 13.07
CA LYS A 42 -20.48 -8.78 11.74
C LYS A 42 -19.11 -8.35 11.19
N TYR A 43 -18.15 -8.02 12.05
CA TYR A 43 -16.84 -7.53 11.63
C TYR A 43 -15.85 -8.66 11.32
N ASP A 44 -16.01 -9.83 11.96
CA ASP A 44 -15.16 -11.01 11.73
C ASP A 44 -13.66 -10.69 11.88
N LEU A 45 -13.33 -9.93 12.93
CA LEU A 45 -11.98 -9.51 13.29
C LEU A 45 -11.52 -10.26 14.54
N PRO A 46 -10.20 -10.51 14.71
CA PRO A 46 -9.65 -10.92 15.99
C PRO A 46 -10.11 -9.99 17.12
N ALA A 47 -10.44 -10.54 18.29
CA ALA A 47 -11.06 -9.79 19.37
C ALA A 47 -10.20 -8.60 19.84
N ASN A 48 -8.88 -8.79 19.99
CA ASN A 48 -7.93 -7.71 20.29
C ASN A 48 -8.01 -6.58 19.26
N VAL A 49 -7.96 -6.91 17.96
CA VAL A 49 -8.04 -5.93 16.86
C VAL A 49 -9.38 -5.20 16.85
N PHE A 50 -10.49 -5.92 17.07
CA PHE A 50 -11.82 -5.32 17.14
C PHE A 50 -11.91 -4.30 18.28
N PHE A 51 -11.54 -4.69 19.51
CA PHE A 51 -11.63 -3.81 20.67
C PHE A 51 -10.67 -2.63 20.58
N GLN A 52 -9.50 -2.83 19.98
CA GLN A 52 -8.55 -1.76 19.69
C GLN A 52 -9.13 -0.74 18.71
N ARG A 53 -9.74 -1.18 17.59
CA ARG A 53 -10.39 -0.28 16.63
C ARG A 53 -11.56 0.47 17.26
N ALA A 54 -12.38 -0.23 18.05
CA ALA A 54 -13.50 0.38 18.78
C ALA A 54 -12.99 1.45 19.76
N ALA A 55 -11.92 1.15 20.52
CA ALA A 55 -11.30 2.09 21.43
C ALA A 55 -10.75 3.32 20.69
N THR A 56 -9.98 3.13 19.62
CA THR A 56 -9.43 4.24 18.81
C THR A 56 -10.54 5.10 18.21
N SER A 57 -11.60 4.50 17.65
CA SER A 57 -12.74 5.24 17.11
C SER A 57 -13.38 6.11 18.19
N LEU A 58 -13.65 5.54 19.37
CA LEU A 58 -14.26 6.25 20.50
C LEU A 58 -13.36 7.34 21.09
N ALA A 59 -12.03 7.14 21.06
CA ALA A 59 -11.07 8.12 21.55
C ALA A 59 -11.05 9.40 20.70
N ASN A 60 -11.44 9.30 19.42
CA ASN A 60 -11.50 10.41 18.47
C ASN A 60 -12.87 11.09 18.39
N GLU A 61 -13.87 10.63 19.15
CA GLU A 61 -15.21 11.22 19.18
C GLU A 61 -15.23 12.57 19.91
N SER A 62 -16.14 13.45 19.47
CA SER A 62 -16.35 14.77 20.11
C SER A 62 -16.98 14.65 21.50
N SER A 63 -17.72 13.57 21.76
CA SER A 63 -18.40 13.33 23.04
C SER A 63 -17.41 12.94 24.15
N PRO A 64 -17.36 13.68 25.28
CA PRO A 64 -16.51 13.34 26.41
C PRO A 64 -16.80 11.96 27.01
N ILE A 65 -18.05 11.50 26.94
CA ILE A 65 -18.48 10.19 27.48
C ILE A 65 -17.94 9.07 26.58
N LEU A 66 -18.05 9.20 25.26
CA LEU A 66 -17.52 8.22 24.31
C LEU A 66 -16.00 8.12 24.42
N ARG A 67 -15.31 9.25 24.57
CA ARG A 67 -13.87 9.27 24.85
C ARG A 67 -13.51 8.51 26.12
N LYS A 68 -14.28 8.66 27.22
CA LYS A 68 -14.05 7.89 28.45
C LYS A 68 -14.31 6.39 28.25
N ALA A 69 -15.28 6.02 27.42
CA ALA A 69 -15.57 4.62 27.11
C ALA A 69 -14.44 3.93 26.32
N SER A 70 -13.57 4.69 25.63
CA SER A 70 -12.40 4.12 24.94
C SER A 70 -11.38 3.46 25.89
N ILE A 71 -11.27 3.93 27.13
CA ILE A 71 -10.26 3.47 28.11
C ILE A 71 -10.45 1.99 28.47
N PRO A 72 -11.63 1.54 28.96
CA PRO A 72 -11.84 0.13 29.29
C PRO A 72 -11.76 -0.79 28.06
N LEU A 73 -12.14 -0.31 26.86
CA LEU A 73 -12.01 -1.09 25.63
C LEU A 73 -10.54 -1.26 25.22
N ASN A 74 -9.73 -0.22 25.38
CA ASN A 74 -8.28 -0.29 25.14
C ASN A 74 -7.61 -1.24 26.15
N TYR A 75 -8.05 -1.23 27.42
CA TYR A 75 -7.59 -2.21 28.39
C TYR A 75 -7.96 -3.65 27.97
N LEU A 76 -9.21 -3.88 27.56
CA LEU A 76 -9.65 -5.20 27.09
C LEU A 76 -8.84 -5.66 25.86
N ALA A 77 -8.59 -4.76 24.92
CA ALA A 77 -7.75 -5.04 23.75
C ALA A 77 -6.34 -5.50 24.16
N ARG A 78 -5.71 -4.81 25.14
CA ARG A 78 -4.37 -5.19 25.65
C ARG A 78 -4.36 -6.54 26.36
N VAL A 79 -5.37 -6.83 27.19
CA VAL A 79 -5.50 -8.12 27.87
C VAL A 79 -5.65 -9.26 26.86
N LEU A 80 -6.48 -9.07 25.83
CA LEU A 80 -6.64 -10.05 24.76
C LEU A 80 -5.38 -10.17 23.90
N ASN A 81 -4.65 -9.07 23.69
CA ASN A 81 -3.38 -9.08 22.97
C ASN A 81 -2.27 -9.83 23.73
N SER A 82 -2.23 -9.74 25.06
CA SER A 82 -1.23 -10.48 25.87
C SER A 82 -1.37 -12.01 25.81
N GLN A 83 -2.49 -12.51 25.26
CA GLN A 83 -2.69 -13.94 25.00
C GLN A 83 -2.23 -14.37 23.60
N GLN A 84 -1.88 -13.44 22.71
CA GLN A 84 -1.36 -13.70 21.37
C GLN A 84 0.12 -13.32 21.31
N GLN A 85 0.99 -14.30 21.09
CA GLN A 85 2.40 -14.05 20.88
C GLN A 85 2.59 -13.32 19.55
N GLN A 86 2.94 -12.04 19.60
CA GLN A 86 3.16 -11.24 18.40
C GLN A 86 4.44 -11.73 17.70
N VAL A 87 4.29 -12.39 16.56
CA VAL A 87 5.41 -12.85 15.73
C VAL A 87 5.69 -11.79 14.68
N ASN A 88 6.79 -11.06 14.84
CA ASN A 88 7.28 -10.16 13.79
C ASN A 88 8.24 -10.92 12.88
N TYR A 89 8.01 -10.79 11.58
CA TYR A 89 8.85 -11.42 10.58
C TYR A 89 9.85 -10.38 10.08
N HIS A 90 11.15 -10.57 10.31
CA HIS A 90 12.17 -9.67 9.76
C HIS A 90 12.82 -10.30 8.53
N PHE A 91 12.76 -9.57 7.41
CA PHE A 91 13.29 -10.06 6.15
C PHE A 91 14.60 -9.35 5.85
N VAL A 92 15.70 -10.11 5.85
CA VAL A 92 16.94 -9.65 5.24
C VAL A 92 16.86 -10.04 3.77
N TYR A 93 16.54 -9.07 2.92
CA TYR A 93 16.43 -9.29 1.49
C TYR A 93 17.69 -8.81 0.77
N ASN A 94 17.96 -9.41 -0.39
CA ASN A 94 18.98 -8.92 -1.29
C ASN A 94 18.39 -7.81 -2.17
N ARG A 95 18.93 -6.59 -2.05
CA ARG A 95 18.49 -5.42 -2.85
C ARG A 95 18.61 -5.63 -4.36
N SER A 96 19.48 -6.53 -4.82
CA SER A 96 19.54 -6.86 -6.25
C SER A 96 18.33 -7.66 -6.74
N VAL A 97 17.58 -8.29 -5.83
CA VAL A 97 16.42 -9.13 -6.15
C VAL A 97 15.13 -8.32 -6.13
N VAL A 98 14.96 -7.45 -5.13
CA VAL A 98 13.80 -6.57 -4.92
C VAL A 98 14.32 -5.25 -4.35
N GLY A 99 13.77 -4.12 -4.81
CA GLY A 99 14.18 -2.78 -4.38
C GLY A 99 15.31 -2.18 -5.22
N ALA A 100 15.70 -0.98 -4.85
CA ALA A 100 16.74 -0.21 -5.54
C ALA A 100 18.15 -0.71 -5.19
N SER A 101 19.02 -0.80 -6.21
CA SER A 101 20.35 -1.37 -6.10
C SER A 101 21.28 -0.85 -7.18
N SER A 102 22.57 -0.73 -6.84
CA SER A 102 23.65 -0.50 -7.81
C SER A 102 23.67 -1.52 -8.94
N THR A 103 23.30 -2.78 -8.67
CA THR A 103 23.23 -3.86 -9.69
C THR A 103 22.15 -3.66 -10.75
N ASN A 104 21.14 -2.83 -10.47
CA ASN A 104 20.03 -2.54 -11.38
C ASN A 104 20.21 -1.18 -12.11
N SER A 105 21.33 -0.48 -11.86
CA SER A 105 21.58 0.87 -12.41
C SER A 105 21.56 0.91 -13.92
N ILE A 106 22.12 -0.14 -14.54
CA ILE A 106 22.13 -0.31 -15.99
C ILE A 106 21.08 -1.35 -16.35
N PHE A 107 20.14 -0.96 -17.20
CA PHE A 107 19.22 -1.93 -17.78
C PHE A 107 19.98 -2.79 -18.80
N THR A 108 20.14 -4.07 -18.49
CA THR A 108 20.67 -5.05 -19.44
C THR A 108 19.53 -5.97 -19.87
N SER A 109 19.22 -5.99 -21.16
CA SER A 109 18.20 -6.91 -21.65
C SER A 109 18.79 -8.30 -21.89
N LYS A 110 18.13 -9.34 -21.41
CA LYS A 110 18.31 -10.71 -21.92
C LYS A 110 17.26 -10.98 -22.99
N THR A 111 17.61 -11.72 -24.04
CA THR A 111 16.73 -12.06 -25.18
C THR A 111 15.40 -12.67 -24.72
N GLU A 112 15.41 -13.46 -23.64
CA GLU A 112 14.24 -14.11 -23.03
C GLU A 112 13.21 -13.14 -22.41
N MET A 113 13.58 -11.87 -22.15
CA MET A 113 12.68 -10.87 -21.54
C MET A 113 11.61 -10.32 -22.52
N PHE A 114 11.77 -10.54 -23.83
CA PHE A 114 10.90 -9.95 -24.85
C PHE A 114 9.84 -10.91 -25.42
N GLU A 115 10.07 -12.22 -25.33
CA GLU A 115 9.31 -13.20 -26.11
C GLU A 115 8.09 -13.76 -25.36
N ASN A 116 8.05 -13.66 -24.02
CA ASN A 116 7.02 -14.33 -23.20
C ASN A 116 6.14 -13.42 -22.34
N ASN A 117 6.39 -12.10 -22.29
CA ASN A 117 5.61 -11.16 -21.48
C ASN A 117 5.23 -9.90 -22.27
N THR A 118 4.06 -9.92 -22.91
CA THR A 118 3.56 -8.81 -23.75
C THR A 118 3.47 -7.49 -22.98
N ILE A 119 3.13 -7.54 -21.69
CA ILE A 119 2.98 -6.35 -20.84
C ILE A 119 4.32 -5.64 -20.64
N LEU A 120 5.37 -6.37 -20.24
CA LEU A 120 6.70 -5.79 -19.98
C LEU A 120 7.49 -5.47 -21.26
N SER A 121 7.23 -6.23 -22.33
CA SER A 121 8.00 -6.13 -23.58
C SER A 121 8.05 -4.71 -24.16
N SER A 122 6.96 -3.95 -24.06
CA SER A 122 6.88 -2.58 -24.58
C SER A 122 7.79 -1.63 -23.79
N PHE A 123 7.77 -1.70 -22.47
CA PHE A 123 8.62 -0.89 -21.59
C PHE A 123 10.11 -1.20 -21.79
N TYR A 124 10.47 -2.49 -21.82
CA TYR A 124 11.87 -2.90 -21.97
C TYR A 124 12.43 -2.59 -23.34
N ARG A 125 11.61 -2.70 -24.40
CA ARG A 125 12.02 -2.25 -25.73
C ARG A 125 12.32 -0.76 -25.73
N ARG A 126 11.54 0.06 -25.01
CA ARG A 126 11.82 1.50 -24.88
C ARG A 126 13.15 1.76 -24.17
N LEU A 127 13.45 1.08 -23.06
CA LEU A 127 14.74 1.24 -22.36
C LEU A 127 15.93 0.89 -23.27
N VAL A 128 15.87 -0.24 -23.98
CA VAL A 128 16.94 -0.65 -24.89
C VAL A 128 17.07 0.30 -26.09
N THR A 129 15.94 0.65 -26.70
CA THR A 129 15.93 1.52 -27.88
C THR A 129 16.45 2.91 -27.53
N PHE A 130 16.09 3.44 -26.36
CA PHE A 130 16.55 4.77 -25.92
C PHE A 130 18.07 4.89 -25.85
N GLU A 131 18.79 3.84 -25.45
CA GLU A 131 20.26 3.89 -25.46
C GLU A 131 20.85 4.09 -26.85
N GLN A 132 20.12 3.70 -27.89
CA GLN A 132 20.50 3.85 -29.29
C GLN A 132 19.94 5.15 -29.91
N THR A 133 18.81 5.65 -29.40
CA THR A 133 18.06 6.77 -30.00
C THR A 133 18.15 8.09 -29.24
N LYS A 134 18.78 8.14 -28.06
CA LYS A 134 18.98 9.39 -27.32
C LYS A 134 19.72 10.43 -28.17
N LEU A 135 19.23 11.66 -28.17
CA LEU A 135 19.69 12.72 -29.06
C LEU A 135 20.73 13.63 -28.39
N ARG A 136 20.56 13.88 -27.09
CA ARG A 136 21.42 14.79 -26.32
C ARG A 136 21.58 14.31 -24.89
N THR A 137 22.82 14.32 -24.40
CA THR A 137 23.12 14.08 -22.99
C THR A 137 23.38 15.41 -22.30
N ILE A 138 22.52 15.77 -21.34
CA ILE A 138 22.62 16.99 -20.55
C ILE A 138 23.19 16.61 -19.18
N ARG A 139 24.42 17.02 -18.87
CA ARG A 139 25.01 16.80 -17.55
C ARG A 139 24.74 17.98 -16.64
N VAL A 140 24.28 17.72 -15.43
CA VAL A 140 23.99 18.73 -14.41
C VAL A 140 24.76 18.43 -13.13
N ASN A 141 25.27 19.46 -12.47
CA ASN A 141 26.11 19.37 -11.27
C ASN A 141 25.56 20.18 -10.09
N THR A 142 24.49 20.95 -10.30
CA THR A 142 23.84 21.77 -9.25
C THR A 142 22.32 21.62 -9.30
N SER A 143 21.64 21.97 -8.18
CA SER A 143 20.18 21.99 -8.12
C SER A 143 19.57 22.94 -9.16
N GLU A 144 20.19 24.09 -9.41
CA GLU A 144 19.72 25.06 -10.39
C GLU A 144 19.83 24.52 -11.83
N GLU A 145 20.97 23.90 -12.17
CA GLU A 145 21.15 23.24 -13.47
C GLU A 145 20.14 22.11 -13.67
N LEU A 146 19.89 21.29 -12.64
CA LEU A 146 18.89 20.23 -12.68
C LEU A 146 17.48 20.78 -12.96
N LEU A 147 17.05 21.81 -12.23
CA LEU A 147 15.73 22.42 -12.41
C LEU A 147 15.60 23.06 -13.80
N ASN A 148 16.65 23.71 -14.30
CA ASN A 148 16.67 24.29 -15.63
C ASN A 148 16.63 23.22 -16.72
N ALA A 149 17.39 22.12 -16.59
CA ALA A 149 17.38 21.01 -17.53
C ALA A 149 16.00 20.33 -17.61
N ILE A 150 15.35 20.09 -16.47
CA ILE A 150 13.98 19.54 -16.42
C ILE A 150 13.00 20.46 -17.16
N LYS A 151 13.09 21.78 -16.92
CA LYS A 151 12.19 22.77 -17.52
C LYS A 151 12.35 22.85 -19.04
N GLN A 152 13.57 22.69 -19.54
CA GLN A 152 13.95 22.84 -20.95
C GLN A 152 14.03 21.51 -21.71
N ALA A 153 13.65 20.40 -21.07
CA ALA A 153 13.80 19.08 -21.66
C ALA A 153 13.08 18.93 -23.00
N GLU A 154 13.69 18.21 -23.93
CA GLU A 154 13.17 17.90 -25.26
C GLU A 154 13.13 16.37 -25.46
N PRO A 155 12.24 15.84 -26.32
CA PRO A 155 12.22 14.42 -26.65
C PRO A 155 13.61 13.89 -27.03
N GLY A 156 14.07 12.83 -26.37
CA GLY A 156 15.39 12.24 -26.61
C GLY A 156 16.50 12.75 -25.69
N ASP A 157 16.22 13.67 -24.77
CA ASP A 157 17.18 14.11 -23.77
C ASP A 157 17.47 13.03 -22.72
N ASP A 158 18.76 12.83 -22.42
CA ASP A 158 19.28 12.09 -21.27
C ASP A 158 19.88 13.08 -20.27
N ILE A 159 19.07 13.51 -19.29
CA ILE A 159 19.49 14.39 -18.19
C ILE A 159 20.20 13.53 -17.13
N VAL A 160 21.51 13.69 -17.06
CA VAL A 160 22.40 12.92 -16.16
C VAL A 160 22.88 13.81 -15.04
N ILE A 161 22.46 13.49 -13.83
CA ILE A 161 22.87 14.16 -12.60
C ILE A 161 24.22 13.61 -12.17
N SER A 162 25.23 14.47 -12.08
CA SER A 162 26.55 14.11 -11.57
C SER A 162 26.49 13.74 -10.09
N ALA A 163 27.36 12.83 -9.67
CA ALA A 163 27.44 12.38 -8.29
C ALA A 163 27.52 13.56 -7.31
N GLY A 164 26.71 13.52 -6.26
CA GLY A 164 26.61 14.64 -5.32
C GLY A 164 25.30 14.69 -4.55
N ARG A 165 25.17 15.75 -3.74
CA ARG A 165 23.99 16.05 -2.95
C ARG A 165 23.32 17.30 -3.46
N TYR A 166 22.02 17.24 -3.65
CA TYR A 166 21.21 18.29 -4.25
C TYR A 166 20.10 18.66 -3.27
N GLN A 167 20.13 19.88 -2.75
CA GLN A 167 19.04 20.41 -1.93
C GLN A 167 18.10 21.20 -2.84
N ILE A 168 16.80 20.96 -2.76
CA ILE A 168 15.78 21.72 -3.48
C ILE A 168 14.72 22.15 -2.47
N SER A 169 14.52 23.47 -2.33
CA SER A 169 13.43 24.05 -1.55
C SER A 169 12.57 24.89 -2.49
N GLN A 170 11.43 24.34 -2.87
CA GLN A 170 10.37 25.01 -3.63
C GLN A 170 9.08 24.22 -3.49
N ARG A 171 7.93 24.79 -3.86
CA ARG A 171 6.66 24.08 -3.66
C ARG A 171 6.57 22.77 -4.48
N GLN A 172 6.95 22.83 -5.76
CA GLN A 172 6.76 21.79 -6.78
C GLN A 172 7.84 21.82 -7.86
N ILE A 173 8.24 20.66 -8.40
CA ILE A 173 9.15 20.52 -9.55
C ILE A 173 8.36 19.93 -10.74
N TYR A 174 8.05 20.74 -11.76
CA TYR A 174 7.19 20.29 -12.86
C TYR A 174 7.96 19.66 -14.02
N LEU A 175 7.62 18.42 -14.37
CA LEU A 175 8.05 17.71 -15.58
C LEU A 175 6.91 17.78 -16.61
N LYS A 176 6.85 18.87 -17.39
CA LYS A 176 5.73 19.14 -18.33
C LYS A 176 5.96 18.66 -19.76
N GLN A 177 7.22 18.45 -20.12
CA GLN A 177 7.59 18.16 -21.50
C GLN A 177 7.19 16.73 -21.86
N ASN A 178 6.66 16.52 -23.05
CA ASN A 178 6.32 15.18 -23.52
C ASN A 178 7.54 14.58 -24.23
N GLY A 179 7.96 13.39 -23.82
CA GLY A 179 8.76 12.52 -24.67
C GLY A 179 7.90 11.86 -25.74
N THR A 180 8.50 10.94 -26.48
CA THR A 180 7.77 10.08 -27.42
C THR A 180 8.16 8.62 -27.20
N VAL A 181 7.43 7.70 -27.85
CA VAL A 181 7.75 6.26 -27.79
C VAL A 181 9.18 5.94 -28.29
N LEU A 182 9.72 6.69 -29.25
CA LEU A 182 11.07 6.49 -29.82
C LEU A 182 12.13 7.40 -29.20
N ALA A 183 11.71 8.54 -28.63
CA ALA A 183 12.56 9.53 -28.00
C ALA A 183 11.94 9.95 -26.65
N PRO A 184 11.92 9.06 -25.65
CA PRO A 184 11.53 9.42 -24.30
C PRO A 184 12.50 10.46 -23.72
N ILE A 185 12.13 11.07 -22.60
CA ILE A 185 13.01 11.95 -21.83
C ILE A 185 13.47 11.19 -20.59
N ARG A 186 14.78 11.14 -20.34
CA ARG A 186 15.33 10.44 -19.18
C ARG A 186 15.93 11.41 -18.16
N LEU A 187 15.61 11.20 -16.90
CA LEU A 187 16.22 11.84 -15.74
C LEU A 187 16.86 10.76 -14.86
N ARG A 188 18.18 10.82 -14.66
CA ARG A 188 18.87 9.78 -13.90
C ARG A 188 20.17 10.22 -13.22
N ALA A 189 20.62 9.38 -12.29
CA ALA A 189 22.04 9.27 -11.94
C ALA A 189 22.75 8.23 -12.84
N GLU A 190 24.08 8.30 -12.94
CA GLU A 190 24.86 7.28 -13.65
C GLU A 190 24.73 5.92 -12.98
N ASN A 191 25.01 5.86 -11.67
CA ASN A 191 24.76 4.69 -10.85
C ASN A 191 23.84 5.04 -9.69
N PHE A 192 23.06 4.06 -9.25
CA PHE A 192 22.36 4.16 -7.98
C PHE A 192 23.38 4.37 -6.84
N ASP A 193 23.00 5.18 -5.84
CA ASP A 193 23.83 5.71 -4.75
C ASP A 193 24.77 6.89 -5.10
N ASP A 194 24.95 7.25 -6.37
CA ASP A 194 25.79 8.41 -6.75
C ASP A 194 25.14 9.75 -6.37
N VAL A 195 23.80 9.82 -6.40
CA VAL A 195 23.03 11.07 -6.26
C VAL A 195 22.01 10.96 -5.14
N THR A 196 22.05 11.94 -4.24
CA THR A 196 21.00 12.16 -3.23
C THR A 196 20.36 13.52 -3.44
N ILE A 197 19.04 13.53 -3.56
CA ILE A 197 18.21 14.73 -3.68
C ILE A 197 17.39 14.87 -2.41
N THR A 198 17.58 15.97 -1.70
CA THR A 198 16.81 16.33 -0.52
C THR A 198 15.77 17.38 -0.91
N LEU A 199 14.50 17.08 -0.63
CA LEU A 199 13.36 17.89 -1.02
C LEU A 199 12.67 18.51 0.20
N ASP A 200 12.73 19.83 0.29
CA ASP A 200 11.81 20.63 1.09
C ASP A 200 10.70 21.14 0.16
N THR A 201 9.79 20.24 -0.20
CA THR A 201 8.75 20.46 -1.20
C THR A 201 7.43 19.88 -0.73
N LEU A 202 6.31 20.54 -1.04
CA LEU A 202 4.99 19.93 -0.84
C LEU A 202 4.85 18.68 -1.70
N GLU A 203 5.12 18.83 -2.99
CA GLU A 203 5.14 17.74 -3.96
C GLU A 203 6.45 17.87 -4.74
N GLY A 204 7.22 16.80 -4.87
CA GLY A 204 8.52 16.80 -5.54
C GLY A 204 8.36 16.89 -7.05
N PHE A 205 8.66 15.79 -7.74
CA PHE A 205 8.54 15.69 -9.20
C PHE A 205 7.07 15.53 -9.62
N VAL A 206 6.45 16.62 -10.04
CA VAL A 206 5.09 16.65 -10.60
C VAL A 206 5.15 16.34 -12.10
N MET A 207 4.88 15.10 -12.45
CA MET A 207 4.94 14.56 -13.81
C MET A 207 3.62 14.80 -14.54
N MET A 208 3.65 15.71 -15.50
CA MET A 208 2.51 16.05 -16.37
C MET A 208 2.74 15.66 -17.83
N GLY A 209 4.00 15.47 -18.23
CA GLY A 209 4.37 15.04 -19.57
C GLY A 209 4.53 13.52 -19.69
N ASP A 210 4.24 13.00 -20.88
CA ASP A 210 4.30 11.59 -21.23
C ASP A 210 5.72 11.09 -21.51
N TYR A 211 5.91 9.77 -21.46
CA TYR A 211 7.14 9.09 -21.88
C TYR A 211 8.42 9.55 -21.15
N TRP A 212 8.33 9.86 -19.86
CA TRP A 212 9.51 10.03 -19.02
C TRP A 212 10.05 8.71 -18.48
N ILE A 213 11.37 8.65 -18.34
CA ILE A 213 12.12 7.63 -17.62
C ILE A 213 12.80 8.31 -16.42
N VAL A 214 12.54 7.84 -15.20
CA VAL A 214 13.18 8.35 -13.98
C VAL A 214 13.90 7.19 -13.28
N GLU A 215 15.22 7.26 -13.15
CA GLU A 215 15.99 6.15 -12.60
C GLU A 215 17.24 6.49 -11.78
N ASN A 216 17.61 5.57 -10.87
CA ASN A 216 18.85 5.60 -10.08
C ASN A 216 18.94 6.74 -9.05
N LEU A 217 17.82 7.34 -8.65
CA LEU A 217 17.82 8.48 -7.72
C LEU A 217 17.53 8.07 -6.28
N LYS A 218 18.20 8.70 -5.32
CA LYS A 218 17.77 8.73 -3.91
C LYS A 218 17.09 10.06 -3.62
N ILE A 219 15.82 10.03 -3.23
CA ILE A 219 15.01 11.22 -2.99
C ILE A 219 14.41 11.14 -1.59
N THR A 220 14.79 12.10 -0.74
CA THR A 220 14.36 12.15 0.67
C THR A 220 13.59 13.44 0.93
N GLY A 221 12.43 13.33 1.59
CA GLY A 221 11.70 14.48 2.10
C GLY A 221 12.35 15.05 3.37
N ASP A 222 12.60 16.35 3.39
CA ASP A 222 13.24 17.09 4.49
C ASP A 222 12.46 18.37 4.83
N CYS A 223 11.14 18.21 4.97
CA CYS A 223 10.25 19.30 5.31
C CYS A 223 10.21 19.52 6.83
N ALA A 224 10.00 20.76 7.25
CA ALA A 224 9.88 21.13 8.66
C ALA A 224 8.77 20.36 9.41
N THR A 225 7.70 19.98 8.69
CA THR A 225 6.62 19.14 9.22
C THR A 225 6.20 18.08 8.21
N ASN A 226 5.68 16.95 8.69
CA ASN A 226 5.20 15.89 7.80
C ASN A 226 4.05 16.36 6.89
N GLN A 227 3.21 17.29 7.34
CA GLN A 227 2.12 17.91 6.55
C GLN A 227 2.62 18.65 5.30
N GLN A 228 3.90 19.02 5.27
CA GLN A 228 4.53 19.73 4.16
C GLN A 228 5.29 18.81 3.21
N CYS A 229 5.35 17.50 3.48
CA CYS A 229 6.05 16.51 2.66
C CYS A 229 5.04 15.48 2.14
N GLU A 230 4.27 15.85 1.12
CA GLU A 230 3.18 15.02 0.61
C GLU A 230 3.69 13.95 -0.37
N HIS A 231 4.35 14.35 -1.46
CA HIS A 231 4.68 13.43 -2.58
C HIS A 231 6.13 13.58 -3.02
N ALA A 232 6.86 12.48 -3.22
CA ALA A 232 8.15 12.52 -3.92
C ALA A 232 7.94 12.64 -5.43
N ILE A 233 6.99 11.85 -5.95
CA ILE A 233 6.57 11.82 -7.34
C ILE A 233 5.05 11.96 -7.37
N HIS A 234 4.56 12.93 -8.14
CA HIS A 234 3.14 13.16 -8.35
C HIS A 234 2.81 13.12 -9.85
N ILE A 235 2.12 12.08 -10.29
CA ILE A 235 1.76 11.86 -11.68
C ILE A 235 0.37 12.41 -11.92
N VAL A 236 0.27 13.44 -12.78
CA VAL A 236 -0.96 14.17 -13.03
C VAL A 236 -1.29 14.05 -14.52
N GLY A 237 -2.09 13.02 -14.85
CA GLY A 237 -2.52 12.72 -16.21
C GLY A 237 -1.45 12.12 -17.15
N ALA A 238 -0.16 12.24 -16.81
CA ALA A 238 0.94 11.71 -17.61
C ALA A 238 0.93 10.18 -17.75
N GLN A 239 1.21 9.68 -18.94
CA GLN A 239 1.15 8.26 -19.30
C GLN A 239 2.48 7.74 -19.86
N GLN A 240 2.60 6.41 -19.99
CA GLN A 240 3.73 5.72 -20.61
C GLN A 240 5.08 5.92 -19.88
N LEU A 241 5.02 6.07 -18.56
CA LEU A 241 6.19 6.36 -17.73
C LEU A 241 6.94 5.08 -17.32
N ILE A 242 8.25 5.22 -17.13
CA ILE A 242 9.09 4.20 -16.48
C ILE A 242 9.76 4.86 -15.28
N ILE A 243 9.46 4.39 -14.09
CA ILE A 243 10.07 4.86 -12.85
C ILE A 243 10.74 3.65 -12.21
N ARG A 244 12.08 3.60 -12.26
CA ARG A 244 12.82 2.42 -11.87
C ARG A 244 14.07 2.67 -11.06
N ASN A 245 14.39 1.73 -10.17
CA ASN A 245 15.65 1.75 -9.42
C ASN A 245 15.88 3.02 -8.58
N ASN A 246 14.83 3.57 -7.97
CA ASN A 246 14.92 4.75 -7.10
C ASN A 246 14.71 4.38 -5.62
N GLU A 247 15.33 5.10 -4.70
CA GLU A 247 15.03 5.06 -3.26
C GLU A 247 14.29 6.34 -2.87
N LEU A 248 13.05 6.23 -2.43
CA LEU A 248 12.16 7.35 -2.15
C LEU A 248 11.72 7.28 -0.68
N THR A 249 12.05 8.29 0.12
CA THR A 249 11.84 8.22 1.57
C THR A 249 11.25 9.49 2.17
N ASN A 250 10.51 9.31 3.28
CA ASN A 250 10.00 10.39 4.13
C ASN A 250 8.96 11.34 3.48
N PHE A 251 7.99 10.76 2.78
CA PHE A 251 6.79 11.46 2.27
C PHE A 251 5.49 10.76 2.72
N ASN A 252 4.39 11.51 2.79
CA ASN A 252 3.10 10.98 3.23
C ASN A 252 2.52 9.99 2.21
N SER A 253 2.39 10.43 0.96
CA SER A 253 2.06 9.57 -0.18
C SER A 253 3.17 9.65 -1.22
N ILE A 254 4.22 8.85 -1.02
CA ILE A 254 5.49 8.94 -1.76
C ILE A 254 5.28 9.01 -3.28
N VAL A 255 4.45 8.13 -3.83
CA VAL A 255 4.00 8.19 -5.22
C VAL A 255 2.50 8.42 -5.23
N LYS A 256 2.08 9.55 -5.78
CA LYS A 256 0.67 9.87 -6.03
C LYS A 256 0.40 9.89 -7.52
N ALA A 257 -0.72 9.33 -7.95
CA ALA A 257 -1.20 9.48 -9.32
C ALA A 257 -2.70 9.82 -9.36
N ASN A 258 -3.08 10.73 -10.25
CA ASN A 258 -4.48 11.04 -10.54
C ASN A 258 -4.65 11.59 -11.95
N ALA A 259 -5.89 11.59 -12.42
CA ALA A 259 -6.25 12.24 -13.67
C ALA A 259 -5.95 13.75 -13.64
N ASN A 260 -5.65 14.30 -14.82
CA ASN A 260 -5.63 15.73 -15.08
C ASN A 260 -6.92 16.13 -15.81
N GLY A 261 -7.51 17.29 -15.48
CA GLY A 261 -8.71 17.81 -16.14
C GLY A 261 -10.06 17.37 -15.58
N TRP A 262 -11.12 17.71 -16.32
CA TRP A 262 -12.54 17.58 -15.90
C TRP A 262 -13.21 16.36 -16.53
N VAL A 263 -14.26 15.83 -15.90
CA VAL A 263 -15.03 14.70 -16.46
C VAL A 263 -15.44 15.02 -17.91
N GLY A 264 -15.13 14.12 -18.84
CA GLY A 264 -15.36 14.30 -20.28
C GLY A 264 -14.14 14.79 -21.07
N ASN A 265 -13.13 15.35 -20.41
CA ASN A 265 -11.83 15.71 -21.00
C ASN A 265 -10.72 15.52 -19.96
N ARG A 266 -10.32 14.26 -19.76
CA ARG A 266 -9.29 13.87 -18.79
C ARG A 266 -8.14 13.13 -19.44
N GLU A 267 -6.95 13.45 -18.97
CA GLU A 267 -5.77 12.62 -19.15
C GLU A 267 -5.64 11.72 -17.92
N PHE A 268 -5.30 10.45 -18.15
CA PHE A 268 -5.22 9.44 -17.08
C PHE A 268 -3.79 8.93 -16.94
N PRO A 269 -3.33 8.71 -15.71
CA PRO A 269 -1.98 8.22 -15.47
C PRO A 269 -1.90 6.73 -15.83
N ASP A 270 -1.75 6.42 -17.11
CA ASP A 270 -1.90 5.06 -17.64
C ASP A 270 -0.60 4.48 -18.19
N ASN A 271 -0.51 3.15 -18.17
CA ASN A 271 0.61 2.39 -18.73
C ASN A 271 1.94 2.79 -18.07
N ILE A 272 2.01 2.64 -16.75
CA ILE A 272 3.18 3.03 -15.94
C ILE A 272 3.89 1.79 -15.44
N LEU A 273 5.18 1.69 -15.72
CA LEU A 273 6.08 0.70 -15.11
C LEU A 273 6.75 1.33 -13.89
N PHE A 274 6.47 0.75 -12.72
CA PHE A 274 7.07 1.13 -11.46
C PHE A 274 7.85 -0.07 -10.90
N GLU A 275 9.15 -0.12 -11.17
CA GLU A 275 9.94 -1.33 -10.89
C GLU A 275 11.25 -1.11 -10.13
N HIS A 276 11.65 -2.08 -9.30
CA HIS A 276 12.93 -2.04 -8.59
C HIS A 276 13.12 -0.79 -7.71
N ASN A 277 12.06 -0.17 -7.22
CA ASN A 277 12.17 0.98 -6.32
C ASN A 277 12.13 0.53 -4.84
N SER A 278 12.72 1.34 -3.96
CA SER A 278 12.61 1.23 -2.50
C SER A 278 11.82 2.42 -1.96
N LEU A 279 10.72 2.18 -1.24
CA LEU A 279 9.82 3.21 -0.72
C LEU A 279 9.58 2.97 0.75
N TYR A 280 10.01 3.89 1.61
CA TYR A 280 9.75 3.76 3.05
C TYR A 280 9.83 5.08 3.80
N ASN A 281 9.15 5.13 4.94
CA ASN A 281 9.33 6.21 5.91
C ASN A 281 10.19 5.72 7.07
N GLU A 282 11.06 6.59 7.57
CA GLU A 282 11.94 6.30 8.71
C GLU A 282 11.25 6.56 10.04
N THR A 283 10.15 7.31 10.02
CA THR A 283 9.31 7.60 11.19
C THR A 283 7.83 7.49 10.85
N SER A 284 6.98 7.31 11.86
CA SER A 284 5.53 7.40 11.69
C SER A 284 5.14 8.82 11.28
N ARG A 285 4.34 8.94 10.21
CA ARG A 285 3.98 10.23 9.62
C ARG A 285 2.93 10.93 10.47
N GLN A 286 3.38 11.93 11.22
CA GLN A 286 2.57 12.86 12.00
C GLN A 286 1.76 13.79 11.10
N THR A 287 0.68 13.29 10.49
CA THR A 287 -0.13 14.06 9.52
C THR A 287 -1.61 13.72 9.57
N ASN A 288 -2.43 14.71 9.24
CA ASN A 288 -3.87 14.52 9.02
C ASN A 288 -4.21 14.21 7.55
N THR A 289 -3.24 14.29 6.64
CA THR A 289 -3.39 13.95 5.22
C THR A 289 -3.29 12.44 4.99
N SER A 290 -3.42 11.99 3.74
CA SER A 290 -3.34 10.57 3.42
C SER A 290 -1.90 10.07 3.53
N VAL A 291 -1.71 8.94 4.20
CA VAL A 291 -0.44 8.21 4.19
C VAL A 291 -0.61 6.97 3.36
N THR A 292 -0.10 7.00 2.13
CA THR A 292 -0.23 5.89 1.19
C THR A 292 0.98 5.87 0.27
N LEU A 293 1.90 4.92 0.46
CA LEU A 293 3.21 4.98 -0.20
C LEU A 293 3.09 4.98 -1.73
N ILE A 294 2.15 4.20 -2.28
CA ILE A 294 1.73 4.26 -3.68
C ILE A 294 0.21 4.46 -3.74
N ASP A 295 -0.26 5.67 -4.06
CA ASP A 295 -1.69 6.01 -4.22
C ASP A 295 -2.01 6.32 -5.68
N VAL A 296 -2.65 5.38 -6.36
CA VAL A 296 -3.05 5.50 -7.76
C VAL A 296 -4.57 5.66 -7.86
N VAL A 297 -4.99 6.85 -8.24
CA VAL A 297 -6.39 7.17 -8.56
C VAL A 297 -6.54 7.19 -10.07
N THR A 298 -7.57 6.53 -10.58
CA THR A 298 -7.92 6.47 -12.00
C THR A 298 -6.88 5.82 -12.90
N GLY A 299 -5.75 5.29 -12.43
CA GLY A 299 -4.73 4.69 -13.30
C GLY A 299 -5.12 3.29 -13.82
N SER A 300 -4.75 2.98 -15.07
CA SER A 300 -4.90 1.63 -15.66
C SER A 300 -3.60 1.11 -16.24
N ASN A 301 -3.49 -0.21 -16.34
CA ASN A 301 -2.31 -0.91 -16.85
C ASN A 301 -1.02 -0.54 -16.09
N TRP A 302 -1.14 -0.28 -14.78
CA TRP A 302 0.02 -0.09 -13.92
C TRP A 302 0.71 -1.42 -13.67
N VAL A 303 2.04 -1.42 -13.76
CA VAL A 303 2.87 -2.55 -13.38
C VAL A 303 3.74 -2.14 -12.22
N ILE A 304 3.36 -2.58 -11.01
CA ILE A 304 4.09 -2.33 -9.78
C ILE A 304 4.82 -3.63 -9.45
N ARG A 305 6.13 -3.66 -9.74
CA ARG A 305 6.90 -4.90 -9.59
C ARG A 305 8.27 -4.77 -8.96
N LYS A 306 8.73 -5.81 -8.27
CA LYS A 306 10.10 -5.85 -7.74
C LYS A 306 10.44 -4.69 -6.80
N ASN A 307 9.45 -4.06 -6.17
CA ASN A 307 9.66 -2.95 -5.24
C ASN A 307 9.76 -3.46 -3.80
N PHE A 308 10.57 -2.76 -3.00
CA PHE A 308 10.55 -2.87 -1.55
C PHE A 308 9.74 -1.70 -0.99
N ILE A 309 8.67 -1.99 -0.25
CA ILE A 309 7.71 -0.99 0.22
C ILE A 309 7.50 -1.19 1.71
N ALA A 310 7.76 -0.20 2.55
CA ALA A 310 7.74 -0.42 3.99
C ALA A 310 7.33 0.80 4.82
N ASN A 311 6.95 0.54 6.08
CA ASN A 311 6.77 1.56 7.11
C ASN A 311 5.69 2.63 6.80
N ASN A 312 4.54 2.20 6.29
CA ASN A 312 3.40 3.08 6.00
C ASN A 312 2.64 3.52 7.26
N SER A 313 3.29 3.97 8.34
CA SER A 313 2.55 4.41 9.55
C SER A 313 2.00 5.83 9.44
N LYS A 314 0.74 6.02 9.84
CA LYS A 314 0.04 7.32 9.96
C LYS A 314 -0.32 7.61 11.40
N HIS A 315 0.12 8.75 11.90
CA HIS A 315 -0.23 9.26 13.21
C HIS A 315 -0.99 10.59 13.06
N GLY A 316 -2.31 10.48 12.93
CA GLY A 316 -3.21 11.61 12.76
C GLY A 316 -4.49 11.20 12.03
N SER A 317 -5.50 12.07 12.04
CA SER A 317 -6.82 11.82 11.45
C SER A 317 -7.40 10.46 11.89
N ASP A 318 -7.66 9.55 10.94
CA ASP A 318 -8.23 8.21 11.16
C ASP A 318 -7.22 7.11 11.48
N TYR A 319 -5.91 7.43 11.48
CA TYR A 319 -4.82 6.47 11.72
C TYR A 319 -4.78 5.30 10.72
N VAL A 320 -5.41 5.47 9.55
CA VAL A 320 -5.43 4.46 8.48
C VAL A 320 -4.44 4.81 7.38
N SER A 321 -3.69 3.82 6.93
CA SER A 321 -2.71 3.96 5.86
C SER A 321 -2.64 2.71 4.98
N TYR A 322 -2.04 2.88 3.81
CA TYR A 322 -1.92 1.84 2.79
C TYR A 322 -0.49 1.78 2.24
N ALA A 323 0.04 0.59 1.96
CA ALA A 323 1.33 0.47 1.29
C ALA A 323 1.16 0.68 -0.22
N VAL A 324 0.20 -0.03 -0.83
CA VAL A 324 -0.16 0.08 -2.25
C VAL A 324 -1.66 0.24 -2.38
N PHE A 325 -2.12 1.24 -3.14
CA PHE A 325 -3.52 1.58 -3.25
C PHE A 325 -3.92 1.99 -4.67
N LEU A 326 -4.65 1.13 -5.38
CA LEU A 326 -5.23 1.44 -6.69
C LEU A 326 -6.75 1.63 -6.54
N LYS A 327 -7.29 2.75 -7.04
CA LYS A 327 -8.71 3.13 -6.88
C LYS A 327 -9.19 4.07 -7.99
N GLY A 328 -10.43 4.55 -7.91
CA GLY A 328 -10.92 5.60 -8.81
C GLY A 328 -11.41 5.11 -10.17
N ASN A 329 -11.93 3.87 -10.24
CA ASN A 329 -12.37 3.21 -11.46
C ASN A 329 -11.21 2.98 -12.45
N GLY A 330 -10.06 2.53 -11.92
CA GLY A 330 -8.93 2.04 -12.71
C GLY A 330 -9.11 0.59 -13.15
N ASP A 331 -8.25 0.11 -14.05
CA ASP A 331 -8.35 -1.25 -14.62
C ASP A 331 -6.98 -1.90 -14.87
N ASN A 332 -6.93 -3.24 -14.84
CA ASN A 332 -5.77 -4.05 -15.23
C ASN A 332 -4.44 -3.70 -14.51
N GLY A 333 -4.49 -3.24 -13.26
CA GLY A 333 -3.29 -3.12 -12.43
C GLY A 333 -2.65 -4.49 -12.13
N LEU A 334 -1.34 -4.61 -12.37
CA LEU A 334 -0.51 -5.76 -12.02
C LEU A 334 0.44 -5.40 -10.87
N ILE A 335 0.24 -6.02 -9.71
CA ILE A 335 1.10 -5.89 -8.53
C ILE A 335 1.82 -7.22 -8.34
N GLU A 336 3.11 -7.28 -8.67
CA GLU A 336 3.84 -8.54 -8.63
C GLU A 336 5.26 -8.50 -8.08
N GLN A 337 5.70 -9.57 -7.42
CA GLN A 337 7.09 -9.73 -6.99
C GLN A 337 7.58 -8.58 -6.08
N ASN A 338 6.70 -7.96 -5.30
CA ASN A 338 7.06 -6.93 -4.34
C ASN A 338 7.25 -7.54 -2.93
N ILE A 339 8.08 -6.89 -2.13
CA ILE A 339 8.12 -7.09 -0.67
C ILE A 339 7.45 -5.87 -0.04
N ILE A 340 6.40 -6.12 0.74
CA ILE A 340 5.66 -5.11 1.48
C ILE A 340 5.76 -5.44 2.97
N ASP A 341 6.46 -4.61 3.74
CA ASP A 341 6.66 -4.81 5.18
C ASP A 341 6.17 -3.59 5.97
N CYS A 342 4.94 -3.68 6.48
CA CYS A 342 4.25 -2.56 7.12
C CYS A 342 4.95 -2.09 8.42
N GLU A 343 5.77 -2.92 9.06
CA GLU A 343 6.46 -2.66 10.35
C GLU A 343 7.97 -3.01 10.25
N TRP A 344 8.59 -2.80 9.09
CA TRP A 344 9.98 -3.20 8.83
C TRP A 344 10.99 -2.70 9.87
N SER A 345 11.06 -1.38 10.05
CA SER A 345 11.96 -0.73 11.01
C SER A 345 11.23 0.18 12.00
N LEU A 346 9.92 0.39 11.78
CA LEU A 346 9.07 1.09 12.72
C LEU A 346 8.51 0.13 13.76
N SER A 347 8.55 0.53 15.03
CA SER A 347 7.80 -0.13 16.08
C SER A 347 6.31 -0.20 15.75
N ASN A 348 5.68 -1.26 16.24
CA ASN A 348 4.24 -1.41 16.21
C ASN A 348 3.58 -0.33 17.08
N ASP A 349 2.90 0.62 16.45
CA ASP A 349 2.20 1.73 17.10
C ASP A 349 0.69 1.51 17.19
N SER A 350 0.21 0.28 16.91
CA SER A 350 -1.20 -0.07 16.99
C SER A 350 -2.12 0.68 16.00
N TYR A 351 -1.57 1.38 15.00
CA TYR A 351 -2.35 2.05 13.95
C TYR A 351 -2.67 1.12 12.78
N THR A 352 -3.72 1.45 12.03
CA THR A 352 -4.24 0.57 10.97
C THR A 352 -3.39 0.71 9.71
N ARG A 353 -2.60 -0.32 9.40
CA ARG A 353 -1.74 -0.38 8.21
C ARG A 353 -2.24 -1.49 7.29
N VAL A 354 -2.73 -1.13 6.11
CA VAL A 354 -3.14 -2.09 5.07
C VAL A 354 -1.98 -2.29 4.10
N GLY A 355 -1.74 -3.54 3.70
CA GLY A 355 -0.69 -3.86 2.71
C GLY A 355 -1.07 -3.36 1.31
N ILE A 356 -1.81 -4.19 0.57
CA ILE A 356 -2.29 -3.90 -0.78
C ILE A 356 -3.81 -3.65 -0.74
N SER A 357 -4.28 -2.59 -1.38
CA SER A 357 -5.71 -2.31 -1.51
C SER A 357 -6.10 -2.01 -2.96
N LEU A 358 -7.14 -2.70 -3.43
CA LEU A 358 -7.88 -2.32 -4.63
C LEU A 358 -9.21 -1.71 -4.17
N GLY A 359 -9.30 -0.39 -4.23
CA GLY A 359 -10.46 0.41 -3.82
C GLY A 359 -10.60 0.65 -2.30
N GLY A 360 -11.63 1.41 -1.93
CA GLY A 360 -12.03 1.61 -0.53
C GLY A 360 -11.61 2.90 0.17
N GLY A 361 -11.13 3.89 -0.59
CA GLY A 361 -10.62 5.16 -0.05
C GLY A 361 -11.63 6.29 -0.05
N GLY A 362 -12.90 6.01 -0.34
CA GLY A 362 -13.95 7.03 -0.45
C GLY A 362 -13.68 8.04 -1.57
N THR A 363 -13.14 7.59 -2.70
CA THR A 363 -12.87 8.46 -3.86
C THR A 363 -14.15 9.20 -4.23
N GLY A 364 -14.16 10.53 -4.10
CA GLY A 364 -15.31 11.31 -4.51
C GLY A 364 -15.62 11.04 -5.99
N GLU A 365 -16.89 10.82 -6.33
CA GLU A 365 -17.30 10.34 -7.68
C GLU A 365 -16.72 11.19 -8.81
N LYS A 366 -16.69 12.51 -8.62
CA LYS A 366 -16.09 13.46 -9.56
C LYS A 366 -14.63 13.18 -9.88
N TYR A 367 -13.86 12.50 -9.02
CA TYR A 367 -12.45 12.17 -9.24
C TYR A 367 -12.26 10.83 -9.96
N CYS A 368 -13.30 10.02 -10.13
CA CYS A 368 -13.26 8.75 -10.86
C CYS A 368 -13.21 8.97 -12.38
N ARG A 369 -12.68 8.01 -13.15
CA ARG A 369 -12.49 8.14 -14.61
C ARG A 369 -13.68 8.76 -15.36
N GLY A 370 -14.87 8.19 -15.19
CA GLY A 370 -16.11 8.62 -15.85
C GLY A 370 -17.00 9.54 -15.01
N GLY A 371 -16.49 10.13 -13.92
CA GLY A 371 -17.31 10.90 -12.97
C GLY A 371 -18.15 10.05 -12.01
N GLY A 372 -17.91 8.73 -11.95
CA GLY A 372 -18.47 7.82 -10.97
C GLY A 372 -17.58 6.59 -10.74
N CYS A 373 -17.69 6.00 -9.56
CA CYS A 373 -16.99 4.77 -9.16
C CYS A 373 -17.99 3.67 -8.75
N PRO A 374 -18.80 3.13 -9.68
CA PRO A 374 -19.60 1.93 -9.37
C PRO A 374 -18.68 0.78 -8.94
N VAL A 375 -17.51 0.68 -9.57
CA VAL A 375 -16.37 -0.15 -9.20
C VAL A 375 -15.17 0.78 -8.97
N GLU A 376 -14.34 0.46 -7.98
CA GLU A 376 -13.13 1.23 -7.66
C GLU A 376 -11.91 0.77 -8.46
N HIS A 377 -11.84 -0.53 -8.77
CA HIS A 377 -10.81 -1.09 -9.65
C HIS A 377 -11.30 -2.40 -10.29
N SER A 378 -10.95 -2.64 -11.55
CA SER A 378 -11.34 -3.86 -12.29
C SER A 378 -10.12 -4.66 -12.75
N ASN A 379 -10.30 -5.97 -12.93
CA ASN A 379 -9.34 -6.88 -13.57
C ASN A 379 -7.91 -6.84 -12.98
N GLY A 380 -7.80 -6.51 -11.69
CA GLY A 380 -6.50 -6.42 -11.01
C GLY A 380 -5.87 -7.79 -10.80
N THR A 381 -4.55 -7.87 -10.91
CA THR A 381 -3.77 -9.08 -10.59
C THR A 381 -2.76 -8.77 -9.50
N ILE A 382 -2.84 -9.51 -8.38
CA ILE A 382 -1.91 -9.44 -7.27
C ILE A 382 -1.21 -10.80 -7.18
N ARG A 383 0.07 -10.89 -7.54
CA ARG A 383 0.76 -12.18 -7.57
C ARG A 383 2.22 -12.19 -7.11
N ASN A 384 2.67 -13.29 -6.52
CA ASN A 384 4.06 -13.45 -6.08
C ASN A 384 4.57 -12.33 -5.16
N ASN A 385 3.69 -11.68 -4.39
CA ASN A 385 4.12 -10.68 -3.41
C ASN A 385 4.31 -11.33 -2.05
N LEU A 386 5.24 -10.79 -1.28
CA LEU A 386 5.41 -11.05 0.14
C LEU A 386 4.88 -9.84 0.91
N VAL A 387 3.80 -10.01 1.67
CA VAL A 387 3.19 -8.95 2.48
C VAL A 387 3.25 -9.33 3.94
N THR A 388 3.89 -8.50 4.76
CA THR A 388 4.31 -8.89 6.09
C THR A 388 4.07 -7.77 7.11
N ASN A 389 3.81 -8.18 8.35
CA ASN A 389 3.70 -7.30 9.51
C ASN A 389 2.71 -6.13 9.36
N CYS A 390 1.66 -6.31 8.56
CA CYS A 390 0.51 -5.42 8.55
C CYS A 390 -0.45 -5.86 9.66
N SER A 391 0.03 -5.89 10.90
CA SER A 391 -0.54 -6.75 11.95
C SER A 391 -1.92 -6.30 12.45
N GLN A 392 -2.25 -5.01 12.27
CA GLN A 392 -3.54 -4.44 12.68
C GLN A 392 -4.64 -4.58 11.62
N ASP A 393 -4.30 -4.93 10.38
CA ASP A 393 -5.29 -5.09 9.30
C ASP A 393 -4.89 -6.16 8.26
N VAL A 394 -5.62 -6.24 7.16
CA VAL A 394 -5.40 -7.22 6.11
C VAL A 394 -4.16 -6.90 5.28
N GLY A 395 -3.50 -7.96 4.83
CA GLY A 395 -2.43 -7.83 3.85
C GLY A 395 -2.96 -7.46 2.47
N ILE A 396 -4.18 -7.91 2.13
CA ILE A 396 -4.86 -7.56 0.88
C ILE A 396 -6.33 -7.20 1.15
N TYR A 397 -6.76 -6.02 0.67
CA TYR A 397 -8.12 -5.54 0.76
C TYR A 397 -8.73 -5.29 -0.62
N LEU A 398 -9.91 -5.85 -0.89
CA LEU A 398 -10.70 -5.59 -2.08
C LEU A 398 -11.98 -4.89 -1.67
N ASN A 399 -12.17 -3.66 -2.13
CA ASN A 399 -13.34 -2.85 -1.80
C ASN A 399 -13.93 -2.26 -3.07
N LYS A 400 -15.06 -2.84 -3.48
CA LYS A 400 -15.67 -2.65 -4.80
C LYS A 400 -14.64 -2.90 -5.92
N ALA A 401 -13.86 -3.98 -5.81
CA ALA A 401 -12.86 -4.37 -6.80
C ALA A 401 -13.28 -5.63 -7.56
N GLN A 402 -13.52 -5.50 -8.85
CA GLN A 402 -14.15 -6.52 -9.67
C GLN A 402 -13.12 -7.40 -10.39
N ASN A 403 -13.42 -8.69 -10.53
CA ASN A 403 -12.64 -9.67 -11.31
C ASN A 403 -11.14 -9.69 -10.95
N THR A 404 -10.84 -9.72 -9.65
CA THR A 404 -9.45 -9.69 -9.17
C THR A 404 -8.85 -11.10 -9.13
N GLN A 405 -7.59 -11.24 -9.52
CA GLN A 405 -6.81 -12.47 -9.34
C GLN A 405 -5.77 -12.28 -8.22
N ILE A 406 -5.78 -13.16 -7.22
CA ILE A 406 -4.81 -13.15 -6.12
C ILE A 406 -4.09 -14.50 -6.12
N THR A 407 -2.85 -14.55 -6.62
CA THR A 407 -2.15 -15.82 -6.84
C THR A 407 -0.73 -15.89 -6.32
N HIS A 408 -0.34 -17.00 -5.69
CA HIS A 408 1.05 -17.21 -5.22
C HIS A 408 1.58 -16.09 -4.32
N ASN A 409 0.75 -15.42 -3.53
CA ASN A 409 1.24 -14.46 -2.54
C ASN A 409 1.54 -15.19 -1.23
N THR A 410 2.42 -14.60 -0.43
CA THR A 410 2.71 -15.02 0.95
C THR A 410 2.37 -13.86 1.89
N LEU A 411 1.40 -14.05 2.79
CA LEU A 411 0.87 -13.04 3.71
C LEU A 411 1.14 -13.47 5.16
N LEU A 412 2.07 -12.80 5.86
CA LEU A 412 2.54 -13.20 7.20
C LEU A 412 2.34 -12.08 8.22
N ASN A 413 1.86 -12.41 9.42
CA ASN A 413 1.55 -11.42 10.44
C ASN A 413 0.61 -10.31 9.90
N THR A 414 -0.49 -10.74 9.28
CA THR A 414 -1.57 -9.88 8.79
C THR A 414 -2.92 -10.49 9.16
N SER A 415 -4.00 -9.73 9.05
CA SER A 415 -5.37 -10.24 9.16
C SER A 415 -5.86 -10.98 7.90
N GLY A 416 -4.96 -11.31 6.97
CA GLY A 416 -5.24 -12.10 5.77
C GLY A 416 -5.81 -11.30 4.60
N VAL A 417 -6.89 -11.79 3.98
CA VAL A 417 -7.52 -11.19 2.78
C VAL A 417 -8.99 -10.90 3.04
N ASP A 418 -9.45 -9.72 2.62
CA ASP A 418 -10.85 -9.30 2.80
C ASP A 418 -11.46 -8.80 1.49
N VAL A 419 -12.50 -9.50 1.04
CA VAL A 419 -13.26 -9.19 -0.18
C VAL A 419 -14.60 -8.58 0.20
N ARG A 420 -14.73 -7.26 0.04
CA ARG A 420 -15.85 -6.50 0.59
C ARG A 420 -16.69 -5.82 -0.48
N PHE A 421 -18.01 -5.82 -0.24
CA PHE A 421 -19.07 -5.26 -1.08
C PHE A 421 -19.42 -6.12 -2.29
N LYS A 422 -20.69 -6.07 -2.72
CA LYS A 422 -21.26 -6.92 -3.78
C LYS A 422 -20.55 -6.78 -5.13
N GLU A 423 -19.95 -5.63 -5.40
CA GLU A 423 -19.19 -5.37 -6.62
C GLU A 423 -17.84 -6.11 -6.61
N SER A 424 -17.34 -6.50 -5.44
CA SER A 424 -16.07 -7.19 -5.31
C SER A 424 -16.17 -8.68 -5.67
N SER A 425 -15.24 -9.13 -6.51
CA SER A 425 -15.11 -10.52 -6.91
C SER A 425 -13.64 -10.91 -7.06
N ALA A 426 -13.27 -12.08 -6.55
CA ALA A 426 -11.89 -12.56 -6.62
C ALA A 426 -11.75 -14.07 -6.89
N ILE A 427 -10.70 -14.44 -7.61
CA ILE A 427 -10.17 -15.81 -7.63
C ILE A 427 -8.86 -15.79 -6.85
N ILE A 428 -8.82 -16.55 -5.76
CA ILE A 428 -7.71 -16.55 -4.81
C ILE A 428 -7.11 -17.95 -4.84
N THR A 429 -5.89 -18.09 -5.35
CA THR A 429 -5.30 -19.39 -5.67
C THR A 429 -3.82 -19.51 -5.28
N ASN A 430 -3.43 -20.65 -4.70
CA ASN A 430 -2.04 -20.98 -4.39
C ASN A 430 -1.34 -19.95 -3.46
N ASN A 431 -2.05 -19.32 -2.52
CA ASN A 431 -1.45 -18.38 -1.56
C ASN A 431 -1.11 -19.08 -0.23
N ILE A 432 -0.09 -18.56 0.48
CA ILE A 432 0.22 -18.90 1.88
C ILE A 432 -0.20 -17.71 2.75
N ILE A 433 -1.02 -17.92 3.77
CA ILE A 433 -1.61 -16.86 4.58
C ILE A 433 -1.61 -17.29 6.04
N SER A 434 -1.03 -16.49 6.93
CA SER A 434 -1.01 -16.79 8.37
C SER A 434 -2.34 -16.50 9.09
N SER A 435 -3.42 -16.24 8.34
CA SER A 435 -4.74 -15.79 8.84
C SER A 435 -5.83 -16.05 7.78
N HIS A 436 -7.01 -15.48 7.97
CA HIS A 436 -8.23 -15.85 7.27
C HIS A 436 -8.37 -15.17 5.90
N ILE A 437 -9.12 -15.82 5.01
CA ILE A 437 -9.66 -15.20 3.81
C ILE A 437 -11.17 -15.07 4.01
N ARG A 438 -11.70 -13.85 3.96
CA ARG A 438 -13.11 -13.58 4.26
C ARG A 438 -13.80 -12.73 3.19
N THR A 439 -15.13 -12.87 3.13
CA THR A 439 -16.00 -11.98 2.38
C THR A 439 -16.85 -11.15 3.34
N ARG A 440 -17.09 -9.87 3.02
CA ARG A 440 -18.00 -9.01 3.78
C ARG A 440 -18.93 -8.24 2.86
N ASN A 441 -20.08 -7.82 3.38
CA ASN A 441 -21.03 -6.93 2.68
C ASN A 441 -21.43 -7.42 1.27
N GLY A 442 -21.49 -8.74 1.03
CA GLY A 442 -21.90 -9.32 -0.24
C GLY A 442 -20.78 -9.57 -1.26
N GLY A 443 -19.51 -9.33 -0.89
CA GLY A 443 -18.37 -9.72 -1.75
C GLY A 443 -18.36 -11.21 -2.06
N SER A 444 -17.75 -11.57 -3.18
CA SER A 444 -17.71 -12.95 -3.66
C SER A 444 -16.29 -13.41 -3.96
N MET A 445 -15.99 -14.69 -3.74
CA MET A 445 -14.69 -15.24 -4.07
C MET A 445 -14.74 -16.73 -4.40
N LYS A 446 -13.74 -17.19 -5.16
CA LYS A 446 -13.43 -18.60 -5.36
C LYS A 446 -12.04 -18.89 -4.78
N LEU A 447 -11.94 -19.92 -3.96
CA LEU A 447 -10.69 -20.35 -3.33
C LEU A 447 -10.21 -21.63 -4.00
N ASN A 448 -8.90 -21.73 -4.25
CA ASN A 448 -8.28 -22.95 -4.75
C ASN A 448 -6.87 -23.10 -4.17
N ASN A 449 -6.57 -24.23 -3.53
CA ASN A 449 -5.23 -24.56 -3.02
C ASN A 449 -4.57 -23.41 -2.22
N ASN A 450 -5.29 -22.72 -1.33
CA ASN A 450 -4.66 -21.75 -0.41
C ASN A 450 -4.35 -22.45 0.91
N ILE A 451 -3.24 -22.08 1.53
CA ILE A 451 -2.84 -22.60 2.84
C ILE A 451 -2.99 -21.48 3.86
N ILE A 452 -3.79 -21.77 4.90
CA ILE A 452 -4.08 -20.85 6.01
C ILE A 452 -3.23 -21.26 7.22
N GLU A 453 -1.92 -21.35 7.00
CA GLU A 453 -0.92 -21.67 8.01
C GLU A 453 0.44 -21.23 7.46
N PHE A 454 1.38 -20.88 8.33
CA PHE A 454 2.75 -20.65 7.92
C PHE A 454 3.73 -21.53 8.72
N ASP A 455 4.34 -22.46 8.01
CA ASP A 455 5.57 -23.15 8.35
C ASP A 455 6.78 -22.44 7.72
N LYS A 456 7.86 -22.31 8.51
CA LYS A 456 9.16 -21.77 8.10
C LYS A 456 9.88 -22.71 7.11
N ASP A 457 9.60 -24.01 7.20
CA ASP A 457 10.18 -25.05 6.36
C ASP A 457 9.33 -25.26 5.08
N ILE A 458 9.41 -24.27 4.17
CA ILE A 458 8.61 -24.21 2.93
C ILE A 458 8.75 -25.47 2.06
N ASP A 459 9.94 -26.08 2.04
CA ASP A 459 10.30 -27.22 1.17
C ASP A 459 9.77 -28.58 1.62
N GLY A 460 9.54 -28.76 2.93
CA GLY A 460 9.11 -30.05 3.49
C GLY A 460 7.60 -30.15 3.69
N THR A 461 6.95 -29.00 3.87
CA THR A 461 5.59 -28.96 4.42
C THR A 461 4.53 -28.67 3.37
N TYR A 462 4.85 -27.94 2.29
CA TYR A 462 3.83 -27.49 1.36
C TYR A 462 3.71 -28.33 0.08
N PRO A 463 2.48 -28.60 -0.38
CA PRO A 463 2.25 -29.35 -1.60
C PRO A 463 2.73 -28.59 -2.84
N SER A 464 3.20 -29.34 -3.83
CA SER A 464 3.42 -28.84 -5.19
C SER A 464 2.07 -28.67 -5.91
N VAL A 465 1.84 -27.49 -6.48
CA VAL A 465 0.57 -27.11 -7.11
C VAL A 465 0.80 -26.67 -8.55
N MET A 466 -0.21 -26.77 -9.40
CA MET A 466 -0.13 -26.26 -10.77
C MET A 466 0.16 -24.76 -10.75
N SER A 467 1.28 -24.36 -11.34
CA SER A 467 1.75 -22.98 -11.31
C SER A 467 0.87 -22.08 -12.16
N GLN A 468 0.40 -20.99 -11.55
CA GLN A 468 -0.43 -19.94 -12.17
C GLN A 468 0.39 -18.68 -12.48
N SER A 469 1.71 -18.80 -12.40
CA SER A 469 2.67 -17.73 -12.70
C SER A 469 3.95 -18.36 -13.22
N GLN A 470 4.64 -17.65 -14.12
CA GLN A 470 5.88 -18.12 -14.73
C GLN A 470 7.07 -18.01 -13.78
N PHE A 471 7.06 -17.01 -12.89
CA PHE A 471 8.17 -16.71 -12.00
C PHE A 471 7.72 -16.64 -10.55
N ASP A 472 8.64 -16.77 -9.60
CA ASP A 472 8.41 -16.50 -8.18
C ASP A 472 8.78 -15.06 -7.79
N LEU A 473 8.75 -14.73 -6.49
CA LEU A 473 9.11 -13.41 -5.98
C LEU A 473 10.52 -12.98 -6.42
N CYS A 474 11.49 -13.89 -6.41
CA CYS A 474 12.87 -13.59 -6.75
C CYS A 474 13.12 -13.57 -8.26
N GLY A 475 12.18 -14.06 -9.06
CA GLY A 475 12.30 -14.12 -10.52
C GLY A 475 12.82 -15.47 -11.02
N PHE A 476 12.89 -16.49 -10.17
CA PHE A 476 13.19 -17.85 -10.61
C PHE A 476 11.98 -18.44 -11.32
N SER A 477 12.24 -19.24 -12.37
CA SER A 477 11.19 -19.87 -13.16
C SER A 477 10.47 -20.94 -12.35
N ARG A 478 9.14 -20.95 -12.41
CA ARG A 478 8.31 -22.02 -11.86
C ARG A 478 8.17 -23.11 -12.91
N PHE A 479 8.35 -24.36 -12.49
CA PHE A 479 7.97 -25.52 -13.29
C PHE A 479 6.44 -25.64 -13.40
N LYS A 480 5.93 -26.57 -14.23
CA LYS A 480 4.48 -26.81 -14.37
C LYS A 480 3.77 -27.01 -13.02
N PHE A 481 4.47 -27.66 -12.09
CA PHE A 481 4.08 -27.78 -10.69
C PHE A 481 5.21 -27.19 -9.83
N SER A 482 4.87 -26.28 -8.92
CA SER A 482 5.82 -25.61 -8.04
C SER A 482 5.25 -25.41 -6.64
N SER A 483 6.11 -25.05 -5.69
CA SER A 483 5.70 -24.66 -4.34
C SER A 483 4.66 -23.53 -4.37
N ILE A 484 3.68 -23.65 -3.48
CA ILE A 484 2.67 -22.63 -3.20
C ILE A 484 3.30 -21.35 -2.61
N GLY A 485 2.59 -20.22 -2.70
CA GLY A 485 3.05 -18.94 -2.16
C GLY A 485 4.11 -18.27 -3.02
N ALA A 486 4.64 -17.13 -2.55
CA ALA A 486 5.50 -16.25 -3.33
C ALA A 486 6.95 -16.72 -3.42
N ILE A 487 7.40 -17.49 -2.44
CA ILE A 487 8.80 -17.84 -2.22
C ILE A 487 8.97 -19.33 -2.52
N THR A 488 9.70 -19.67 -3.58
CA THR A 488 10.19 -21.03 -3.80
C THR A 488 11.52 -21.24 -3.06
N ASN A 489 12.02 -22.47 -3.04
CA ASN A 489 13.33 -22.80 -2.44
C ASN A 489 14.47 -21.91 -2.95
N GLU A 490 14.59 -21.74 -4.27
CA GLU A 490 15.65 -20.94 -4.87
C GLU A 490 15.56 -19.49 -4.42
N CYS A 491 14.33 -18.97 -4.31
CA CYS A 491 14.09 -17.65 -3.77
C CYS A 491 14.38 -17.54 -2.28
N GLN A 492 14.03 -18.54 -1.47
CA GLN A 492 14.36 -18.57 -0.05
C GLN A 492 15.87 -18.54 0.19
N LYS A 493 16.67 -19.21 -0.63
CA LYS A 493 18.14 -19.10 -0.55
C LYS A 493 18.67 -17.69 -0.84
N LYS A 494 17.92 -16.89 -1.61
CA LYS A 494 18.25 -15.48 -1.91
C LYS A 494 17.67 -14.49 -0.89
N LEU A 495 16.57 -14.83 -0.23
CA LEU A 495 15.91 -14.04 0.79
C LEU A 495 16.22 -14.65 2.16
N ALA A 496 17.12 -14.04 2.92
CA ALA A 496 17.38 -14.47 4.28
C ALA A 496 16.21 -14.07 5.19
N LEU A 497 15.19 -14.92 5.22
CA LEU A 497 14.05 -14.84 6.12
C LEU A 497 14.53 -15.09 7.56
N LYS A 498 14.47 -14.08 8.42
CA LYS A 498 14.73 -14.24 9.85
C LYS A 498 13.45 -14.02 10.64
N ILE A 499 12.93 -15.09 11.22
CA ILE A 499 11.74 -14.98 12.06
C ILE A 499 12.21 -14.73 13.47
N THR A 500 12.05 -13.49 13.91
CA THR A 500 12.28 -13.05 15.28
C THR A 500 10.94 -13.06 16.00
N SER A 501 10.65 -14.15 16.69
CA SER A 501 9.77 -14.08 17.87
C SER A 501 10.52 -13.32 18.97
N PRO A 502 9.85 -12.56 19.86
CA PRO A 502 10.48 -11.72 20.88
C PRO A 502 11.67 -12.36 21.60
#